data_AF-A0A7Z0SE00-F1
#
_entry.id   AF-A0A7Z0SE00-F1
#
_cell.length_a   1.000
_cell.length_b   1.000
_cell.length_c   1.000
_cell.angle_alpha   90.00
_cell.angle_beta   90.00
_cell.angle_gamma   90.00
#
_symmetry.space_group_name_H-M   'P 1'
#
loop_
_entity.id
_entity.type
_entity.pdbx_description
1 polymer ?
#
loop_
_entity_poly.entity_id
_entity_poly.type
_entity_poly.pdbx_seq_one_letter_code
_entity_poly.pdbx_strand_id
1 'polypeptide(L)' 'MSELRTIVGIKAKTKDAPICYCFGVSVDEALHNPDAKAFVIQQTQLHNCACAIRNPSGRCCLKDFPKT' A
#
# COMPACT_ATOMS: atom_id res chain seq x y z
N MET A 1 36.55 -17.66 -8.22
CA MET A 1 36.28 -17.21 -6.84
C MET A 1 34.93 -16.51 -6.84
N SER A 2 34.01 -17.06 -6.04
CA SER A 2 32.69 -16.60 -5.60
C SER A 2 31.67 -16.01 -6.58
N GLU A 3 30.57 -16.77 -6.70
CA GLU A 3 29.26 -16.39 -7.21
C GLU A 3 28.71 -15.12 -6.54
N LEU A 4 28.50 -14.05 -7.33
CA LEU A 4 27.60 -12.98 -6.94
C LEU A 4 26.16 -13.38 -7.30
N ARG A 5 25.53 -14.15 -6.41
CA ARG A 5 24.06 -14.32 -6.38
C ARG A 5 23.43 -13.05 -5.83
N THR A 6 23.51 -11.96 -6.58
CA THR A 6 22.76 -10.75 -6.25
C THR A 6 21.36 -10.94 -6.81
N ILE A 7 20.46 -11.44 -5.97
CA ILE A 7 19.02 -11.37 -6.22
C ILE A 7 18.68 -9.88 -6.20
N VAL A 8 18.72 -9.26 -7.38
CA VAL A 8 18.65 -7.81 -7.55
C VAL A 8 17.36 -7.31 -6.90
N GLY A 9 17.50 -6.41 -5.91
CA GLY A 9 16.47 -5.88 -5.01
C GLY A 9 15.35 -5.05 -5.66
N ILE A 10 14.94 -5.40 -6.88
CA ILE A 10 13.84 -4.77 -7.61
C ILE A 10 12.47 -5.19 -7.02
N LYS A 11 12.38 -6.40 -6.43
CA LYS A 11 11.13 -6.86 -5.77
C LYS A 11 10.96 -6.38 -4.33
N ALA A 12 12.00 -5.88 -3.67
CA ALA A 12 11.90 -5.36 -2.31
C ALA A 12 11.10 -4.04 -2.29
N LYS A 13 11.40 -3.13 -3.23
CA LYS A 13 10.74 -1.81 -3.30
C LYS A 13 9.23 -1.87 -3.53
N THR A 14 8.70 -2.94 -4.10
CA THR A 14 7.25 -3.04 -4.39
C THR A 14 6.42 -3.44 -3.19
N LYS A 15 7.00 -4.16 -2.22
CA LYS A 15 6.27 -4.63 -1.03
C LYS A 15 6.10 -3.53 0.00
N ASP A 16 7.17 -2.78 0.25
CA ASP A 16 7.18 -1.64 1.17
C ASP A 16 6.58 -0.36 0.56
N ALA A 17 6.25 -0.38 -0.74
CA ALA A 17 5.64 0.77 -1.39
C ALA A 17 4.26 1.08 -0.76
N PRO A 18 3.96 2.35 -0.45
CA PRO A 18 2.66 2.72 0.09
C PRO A 18 1.57 2.55 -0.97
N ILE A 19 0.57 1.73 -0.67
CA ILE A 19 -0.68 1.64 -1.43
C ILE A 19 -1.66 2.72 -0.98
N CYS A 20 -1.67 3.08 0.31
CA CYS A 20 -2.50 4.14 0.85
C CYS A 20 -1.69 5.27 1.49
N TYR A 21 -1.52 6.35 0.74
CA TYR A 21 -0.80 7.56 1.15
C TYR A 21 -1.45 8.35 2.30
N CYS A 22 -2.74 8.11 2.59
CA CYS A 22 -3.40 8.72 3.76
C CYS A 22 -2.93 8.14 5.09
N PHE A 23 -2.68 6.83 5.11
CA PHE A 23 -2.52 6.06 6.34
C PHE A 23 -1.21 5.28 6.39
N GLY A 24 -0.36 5.41 5.37
CA GLY A 24 0.94 4.76 5.31
C GLY A 24 0.87 3.25 5.06
N VAL A 25 -0.29 2.72 4.63
CA VAL A 25 -0.43 1.28 4.36
C VAL A 25 0.39 0.91 3.13
N SER A 26 1.24 -0.09 3.28
CA SER A 26 2.07 -0.68 2.23
C SER A 26 1.35 -1.76 1.43
N VAL A 27 1.94 -2.16 0.29
CA VAL A 27 1.44 -3.29 -0.51
C VAL A 27 1.49 -4.59 0.29
N ASP A 28 2.55 -4.82 1.08
CA ASP A 28 2.69 -6.02 1.89
C ASP A 28 1.59 -6.10 2.98
N GLU A 29 1.34 -5.00 3.69
CA GLU A 29 0.23 -4.93 4.65
C GLU A 29 -1.12 -5.14 3.98
N ALA A 30 -1.36 -4.55 2.81
CA ALA A 30 -2.63 -4.73 2.10
C ALA A 30 -2.87 -6.17 1.59
N LEU A 31 -1.80 -6.95 1.39
CA LEU A 31 -1.87 -8.35 0.97
C LEU A 31 -2.01 -9.32 2.14
N HIS A 32 -1.29 -9.08 3.23
CA HIS A 32 -1.17 -10.03 4.34
C HIS A 32 -1.98 -9.65 5.59
N ASN A 33 -2.43 -8.40 5.70
CA ASN A 33 -3.20 -7.90 6.83
C ASN A 33 -4.62 -7.46 6.39
N PRO A 34 -5.65 -8.31 6.59
CA PRO A 34 -7.03 -7.95 6.27
C PRO A 34 -7.53 -6.75 7.09
N ASP A 35 -7.01 -6.54 8.30
CA ASP A 35 -7.38 -5.41 9.14
C ASP A 35 -6.88 -4.07 8.57
N ALA A 36 -5.80 -4.08 7.78
CA ALA A 36 -5.32 -2.87 7.12
C ALA A 36 -6.37 -2.31 6.15
N LYS A 37 -7.02 -3.19 5.37
CA LYS A 37 -8.13 -2.78 4.47
C LYS A 37 -9.34 -2.30 5.26
N ALA A 38 -9.73 -3.02 6.32
CA ALA A 38 -10.86 -2.63 7.17
C ALA A 38 -10.64 -1.26 7.84
N PHE A 39 -9.44 -1.03 8.37
CA PHE A 39 -9.02 0.24 8.95
C PHE A 39 -9.13 1.39 7.94
N VAL A 40 -8.58 1.22 6.73
CA VAL A 40 -8.63 2.24 5.68
C VAL A 40 -10.08 2.54 5.29
N ILE A 41 -10.94 1.52 5.18
CA ILE A 41 -12.37 1.71 4.90
C ILE A 41 -13.02 2.56 6.00
N GLN A 42 -12.85 2.18 7.28
CA GLN A 42 -13.43 2.90 8.40
C GLN A 42 -12.95 4.35 8.46
N GLN A 43 -11.65 4.59 8.38
CA GLN A 43 -11.11 5.95 8.42
C GLN A 43 -11.55 6.80 7.22
N THR A 44 -11.74 6.19 6.05
CA THR A 44 -12.28 6.87 4.87
C THR A 44 -13.74 7.24 5.06
N GLN A 45 -14.55 6.36 5.65
CA GLN A 45 -15.96 6.64 5.99
C GLN A 45 -16.11 7.75 7.03
N LEU A 46 -15.15 7.85 7.95
CA LEU A 46 -15.07 8.95 8.93
C LEU A 46 -14.52 10.26 8.32
N HIS A 47 -14.27 10.32 7.01
CA HIS A 47 -13.69 11.48 6.32
C HIS A 47 -12.28 11.89 6.82
N ASN A 48 -11.53 11.00 7.45
CA ASN A 48 -10.17 11.25 7.96
C ASN A 48 -9.07 11.17 6.87
N CYS A 49 -9.45 11.17 5.58
CA CYS A 49 -8.51 11.01 4.48
C CYS A 49 -8.77 12.02 3.36
N ALA A 50 -7.69 12.58 2.84
CA ALA A 50 -7.67 13.52 1.72
C ALA A 50 -7.05 12.87 0.48
N CYS A 51 -7.61 11.75 -0.01
CA CYS A 51 -7.08 10.99 -1.15
C CYS A 51 -6.82 11.86 -2.39
N ALA A 52 -7.70 12.82 -2.68
CA ALA A 52 -7.57 13.69 -3.85
C ALA A 52 -6.26 14.52 -3.85
N ILE A 53 -5.69 14.76 -2.67
CA ILE A 53 -4.46 15.55 -2.48
C ILE A 53 -3.28 14.65 -2.13
N ARG A 54 -3.48 13.65 -1.25
CA ARG A 54 -2.39 12.81 -0.72
C ARG A 54 -2.03 11.65 -1.64
N ASN A 55 -2.99 11.10 -2.40
CA ASN A 55 -2.70 10.02 -3.33
C ASN A 55 -2.27 10.61 -4.68
N PRO A 56 -1.06 10.32 -5.20
CA PRO A 56 -0.57 10.83 -6.50
C PRO A 56 -1.51 10.52 -7.67
N SER A 57 -2.32 9.46 -7.57
CA SER A 57 -3.31 9.11 -8.58
C SER A 57 -4.59 9.97 -8.56
N GLY A 58 -4.74 10.85 -7.58
CA GLY A 58 -5.92 11.72 -7.40
C GLY A 58 -7.20 10.97 -7.00
N ARG A 59 -7.12 9.66 -6.70
CA ARG A 59 -8.27 8.80 -6.37
C ARG A 59 -8.08 8.07 -5.04
N CYS A 60 -9.17 7.46 -4.55
CA CYS A 60 -9.12 6.70 -3.30
C CYS A 60 -8.21 5.47 -3.40
N CYS A 61 -7.29 5.31 -2.44
CA CYS A 61 -6.36 4.18 -2.38
C CYS A 61 -7.07 2.82 -2.31
N LEU A 62 -8.32 2.78 -1.79
CA LEU A 62 -9.16 1.59 -1.74
C LEU A 62 -9.37 0.91 -3.11
N LYS A 63 -9.24 1.66 -4.21
CA LYS A 63 -9.34 1.10 -5.56
C LYS A 63 -8.14 0.23 -5.95
N ASP A 64 -7.00 0.45 -5.31
CA ASP A 64 -5.75 -0.26 -5.58
C ASP A 64 -5.57 -1.48 -4.64
N PHE A 65 -6.38 -1.60 -3.57
CA PHE A 65 -6.35 -2.76 -2.67
C PHE A 65 -6.68 -4.08 -3.40
N PRO A 66 -6.04 -5.20 -3.02
CA PRO A 66 -6.38 -6.51 -3.54
C PRO A 66 -7.87 -6.84 -3.33
N LYS A 67 -8.46 -7.48 -4.34
CA LYS A 67 -9.77 -8.11 -4.22
C LYS A 67 -9.58 -9.45 -3.53
N THR A 68 -10.19 -9.60 -2.36
CA THR A 68 -10.45 -10.88 -1.70
C THR A 68 -11.48 -11.68 -2.49
#